data_AF-E1T5D9-F1
#
_entry.id   AF-E1T5D9-F1
#
_cell.length_a   1.000
_cell.length_b   1.000
_cell.length_c   1.000
_cell.angle_alpha   90.00
_cell.angle_beta   90.00
_cell.angle_gamma   90.00
#
_symmetry.space_group_name_H-M   'P 1'
#
loop_
_entity.id
_entity.type
_entity.pdbx_description
1 polymer ?
#
loop_
_entity_poly.entity_id
_entity_poly.type
_entity_poly.pdbx_seq_one_letter_code
_entity_poly.pdbx_strand_id
1 'polypeptide(L)'
;MDPSLAPDVSAAPGLPVVILYRQRSEAHRAGHEGETLRELARQIAELKGTQVAGEFRDGQAYPANRYLIPDDTLTLAQAHKLGVRSVHDLYGGVVPFPFVATKLIAHSLPGGASAAPPGWSHALGARSASLVLPGYAAFSRDDARSAARALWDGGRVRVKRPYGIGGAGQALIENEDELEAQLDALGDEALQRDGISIERHLEALDTFSVGQVALDDLVVSYYGVQHLTRNNHGHDVYGGSDLVVVRGGFDVLERLELTADLRECIAKARAFDAAVQIDYAGFFASRRNYDVACGVDAAGVRHCGVLEQSWRVGGATGAETGALRTFRANPDAGVVRASTREVYGENVHVPEGACLVYRGIDSQAGPITKFYTLDPDTLQRSSDS
;
A
#
# COMPACT_ATOMS: atom_id res chain seq x y z
N MET A 1 13.83 -5.37 61.07
CA MET A 1 12.56 -5.03 60.41
C MET A 1 12.90 -4.05 59.32
N ASP A 2 12.90 -4.52 58.07
CA ASP A 2 13.07 -3.67 56.89
C ASP A 2 12.18 -4.29 55.79
N PRO A 3 11.04 -3.67 55.43
CA PRO A 3 10.15 -4.23 54.42
C PRO A 3 10.63 -3.76 53.04
N SER A 4 11.47 -4.58 52.39
CA SER A 4 11.89 -4.32 51.02
C SER A 4 10.75 -4.59 50.04
N LEU A 5 10.36 -3.53 49.32
CA LEU A 5 10.02 -3.51 47.89
C LEU A 5 9.20 -4.70 47.39
N ALA A 6 7.87 -4.55 47.45
CA ALA A 6 6.99 -5.25 46.53
C ALA A 6 7.29 -4.75 45.09
N PRO A 7 7.32 -5.65 44.10
CA PRO A 7 7.41 -5.24 42.71
C PRO A 7 6.15 -4.44 42.34
N ASP A 8 6.36 -3.26 41.74
CA ASP A 8 5.32 -2.46 41.13
C ASP A 8 4.65 -3.33 40.05
N VAL A 9 3.44 -3.81 40.34
CA VAL A 9 2.61 -4.54 39.39
C VAL A 9 2.22 -3.51 38.35
N SER A 10 3.04 -3.37 37.31
CA SER A 10 2.77 -2.59 36.11
C SER A 10 1.33 -2.84 35.69
N ALA A 11 0.47 -1.86 35.97
CA ALA A 11 -0.91 -1.88 35.49
C ALA A 11 -0.87 -2.17 33.99
N ALA A 12 -1.70 -3.10 33.52
CA ALA A 12 -1.85 -3.34 32.10
C ALA A 12 -2.07 -1.97 31.41
N PRO A 13 -1.27 -1.61 30.39
CA PRO A 13 -1.44 -0.32 29.72
C PRO A 13 -2.90 -0.19 29.29
N GLY A 14 -3.55 0.91 29.65
CA GLY A 14 -4.93 1.17 29.26
C GLY A 14 -5.08 1.08 27.74
N LEU A 15 -6.22 0.57 27.28
CA LEU A 15 -6.57 0.43 25.86
C LEU A 15 -6.32 1.75 25.12
N PRO A 16 -5.80 1.69 23.88
CA PRO A 16 -5.45 2.90 23.16
C PRO A 16 -6.69 3.69 22.74
N VAL A 17 -6.51 4.99 22.55
CA VAL A 17 -7.49 5.85 21.90
C VAL A 17 -7.21 5.86 20.41
N VAL A 18 -8.07 5.18 19.64
CA VAL A 18 -7.92 5.08 18.18
C VAL A 18 -8.52 6.31 17.51
N ILE A 19 -7.75 6.99 16.66
CA ILE A 19 -8.17 8.25 16.04
C ILE A 19 -7.89 8.20 14.54
N LEU A 20 -8.88 8.61 13.75
CA LEU A 20 -8.72 8.79 12.31
C LEU A 20 -8.00 10.11 12.01
N TYR A 21 -6.99 10.09 11.15
CA TYR A 21 -6.34 11.32 10.67
C TYR A 21 -6.59 11.49 9.17
N ARG A 22 -7.19 12.61 8.77
CA ARG A 22 -7.59 12.84 7.37
C ARG A 22 -6.87 14.05 6.78
N GLN A 23 -5.95 13.80 5.86
CA GLN A 23 -5.22 14.82 5.13
C GLN A 23 -5.98 15.33 3.91
N ARG A 24 -6.77 14.46 3.27
CA ARG A 24 -7.42 14.77 1.99
C ARG A 24 -8.61 15.72 2.15
N SER A 25 -8.94 16.40 1.05
CA SER A 25 -10.02 17.39 0.96
C SER A 25 -11.39 16.80 1.29
N GLU A 26 -12.36 17.65 1.64
CA GLU A 26 -13.71 17.23 2.04
C GLU A 26 -14.45 16.37 1.00
N ALA A 27 -14.21 16.58 -0.29
CA ALA A 27 -14.79 15.75 -1.35
C ALA A 27 -14.33 14.28 -1.27
N HIS A 28 -13.05 14.03 -1.00
CA HIS A 28 -12.54 12.68 -0.72
C HIS A 28 -12.99 12.16 0.65
N ARG A 29 -13.48 13.04 1.54
CA ARG A 29 -13.96 12.64 2.87
C ARG A 29 -15.35 12.01 2.86
N ALA A 30 -16.21 12.43 1.92
CA ALA A 30 -17.60 11.98 1.80
C ALA A 30 -17.82 10.86 0.76
N GLY A 31 -16.81 10.54 -0.06
CA GLY A 31 -16.88 9.46 -1.05
C GLY A 31 -16.66 8.07 -0.45
N HIS A 32 -16.80 7.05 -1.30
CA HIS A 32 -16.65 5.65 -0.93
C HIS A 32 -15.30 5.33 -0.25
N GLU A 33 -14.20 6.02 -0.61
CA GLU A 33 -12.91 5.89 0.05
C GLU A 33 -12.97 6.28 1.53
N GLY A 34 -13.69 7.35 1.86
CA GLY A 34 -13.83 7.84 3.22
C GLY A 34 -14.69 6.94 4.10
N GLU A 35 -15.81 6.45 3.57
CA GLU A 35 -16.65 5.47 4.26
C GLU A 35 -15.90 4.14 4.46
N THR A 36 -15.17 3.69 3.43
CA THR A 36 -14.31 2.49 3.52
C THR A 36 -13.26 2.64 4.62
N LEU A 37 -12.58 3.80 4.68
CA LEU A 37 -11.59 4.08 5.73
C LEU A 37 -12.23 4.07 7.12
N ARG A 38 -13.41 4.68 7.28
CA ARG A 38 -14.12 4.73 8.58
C ARG A 38 -14.51 3.33 9.05
N GLU A 39 -15.03 2.50 8.15
CA GLU A 39 -15.38 1.12 8.47
C GLU A 39 -14.14 0.29 8.82
N LEU A 40 -13.08 0.34 8.01
CA LEU A 40 -11.85 -0.39 8.31
C LEU A 40 -11.17 0.10 9.61
N ALA A 41 -11.23 1.41 9.90
CA ALA A 41 -10.72 1.95 11.16
C ALA A 41 -11.51 1.46 12.37
N ARG A 42 -12.84 1.36 12.26
CA ARG A 42 -13.70 0.73 13.28
C ARG A 42 -13.23 -0.70 13.55
N GLN A 43 -12.99 -1.47 12.50
CA GLN A 43 -12.53 -2.85 12.59
C GLN A 43 -11.12 -3.00 13.19
N ILE A 44 -10.19 -2.11 12.83
CA ILE A 44 -8.85 -2.07 13.42
C ILE A 44 -8.92 -1.66 14.89
N ALA A 45 -9.81 -0.74 15.27
CA ALA A 45 -10.02 -0.38 16.68
C ALA A 45 -10.53 -1.56 17.51
N GLU A 46 -11.50 -2.32 16.98
CA GLU A 46 -12.00 -3.54 17.63
C GLU A 46 -10.89 -4.56 17.84
N LEU A 47 -10.02 -4.75 16.84
CA LEU A 47 -8.84 -5.59 16.97
C LEU A 47 -8.04 -5.14 18.20
N LYS A 48 -7.77 -3.84 18.35
CA LYS A 48 -7.06 -3.27 19.51
C LYS A 48 -7.86 -3.28 20.82
N GLY A 49 -9.06 -3.88 20.84
CA GLY A 49 -9.93 -3.97 22.01
C GLY A 49 -10.67 -2.68 22.36
N THR A 50 -10.77 -1.73 21.44
CA THR A 50 -11.31 -0.38 21.68
C THR A 50 -12.26 0.07 20.55
N GLN A 51 -12.72 1.32 20.61
CA GLN A 51 -13.52 1.97 19.56
C GLN A 51 -12.79 3.18 19.00
N VAL A 52 -13.18 3.62 17.80
CA VAL A 52 -12.68 4.86 17.21
C VAL A 52 -13.25 6.05 17.98
N ALA A 53 -12.38 6.91 18.50
CA ALA A 53 -12.75 8.09 19.28
C ALA A 53 -13.12 9.32 18.43
N GLY A 54 -13.20 9.13 17.10
CA GLY A 54 -13.50 10.17 16.12
C GLY A 54 -12.31 10.51 15.23
N GLU A 55 -12.44 11.62 14.52
CA GLU A 55 -11.38 12.20 13.68
C GLU A 55 -10.50 13.15 14.50
N PHE A 56 -9.23 13.22 14.14
CA PHE A 56 -8.26 14.14 14.73
C PHE A 56 -8.68 15.59 14.47
N ARG A 57 -8.67 16.41 15.51
CA ARG A 57 -9.01 17.84 15.48
C ARG A 57 -7.84 18.65 16.01
N ASP A 58 -7.37 19.59 15.20
CA ASP A 58 -6.35 20.55 15.65
C ASP A 58 -6.85 21.33 16.87
N GLY A 59 -6.00 21.46 17.90
CA GLY A 59 -6.32 22.13 19.16
C GLY A 59 -7.00 21.26 20.23
N GLN A 60 -7.41 20.02 19.90
CA GLN A 60 -7.90 19.06 20.89
C GLN A 60 -6.73 18.34 21.58
N ALA A 61 -6.80 18.20 22.91
CA ALA A 61 -5.85 17.38 23.65
C ALA A 61 -6.20 15.89 23.50
N TYR A 62 -5.19 15.07 23.19
CA TYR A 62 -5.30 13.62 23.09
C TYR A 62 -4.36 12.95 24.10
N PRO A 63 -4.73 11.78 24.64
CA PRO A 63 -3.85 11.08 25.57
C PRO A 63 -2.60 10.54 24.86
N ALA A 64 -1.61 10.17 25.67
CA ALA A 64 -0.34 9.64 25.17
C ALA A 64 -0.50 8.27 24.49
N ASN A 65 -1.39 7.41 25.01
CA ASN A 65 -1.68 6.08 24.47
C ASN A 65 -2.66 6.13 23.28
N ARG A 66 -2.40 6.98 22.29
CA ARG A 66 -3.22 7.07 21.07
C ARG A 66 -2.67 6.17 19.97
N TYR A 67 -3.54 5.73 19.08
CA TYR A 67 -3.19 4.97 17.89
C TYR A 67 -3.86 5.60 16.67
N LEU A 68 -3.08 6.04 15.69
CA LEU A 68 -3.60 6.77 14.53
C LEU A 68 -3.87 5.88 13.34
N ILE A 69 -4.96 6.15 12.64
CA ILE A 69 -5.25 5.53 11.34
C ILE A 69 -5.34 6.67 10.32
N PRO A 70 -4.23 7.00 9.63
CA PRO A 70 -4.24 8.06 8.65
C PRO A 70 -4.83 7.59 7.31
N ASP A 71 -5.45 8.52 6.58
CA ASP A 71 -5.94 8.28 5.22
C ASP A 71 -4.82 8.19 4.17
N ASP A 72 -3.65 8.73 4.49
CA ASP A 72 -2.44 8.65 3.68
C ASP A 72 -1.18 8.45 4.53
N THR A 73 -0.08 8.10 3.87
CA THR A 73 1.23 7.98 4.51
C THR A 73 1.62 9.33 5.12
N LEU A 74 2.09 9.33 6.37
CA LEU A 74 2.48 10.57 7.04
C LEU A 74 3.89 10.98 6.62
N THR A 75 4.14 12.28 6.58
CA THR A 75 5.51 12.81 6.62
C THR A 75 6.04 12.79 8.05
N LEU A 76 7.37 12.81 8.23
CA LEU A 76 7.99 12.94 9.56
C LEU A 76 7.47 14.16 10.34
N ALA A 77 7.29 15.30 9.66
CA ALA A 77 6.76 16.50 10.28
C ALA A 77 5.32 16.30 10.80
N GLN A 78 4.47 15.64 10.02
CA GLN A 78 3.12 15.27 10.45
C GLN A 78 3.16 14.27 11.61
N ALA A 79 3.98 13.22 11.52
CA ALA A 79 4.15 12.23 12.57
C ALA A 79 4.59 12.89 13.89
N HIS A 80 5.54 13.82 13.86
CA HIS A 80 5.97 14.59 15.04
C HIS A 80 4.85 15.44 15.62
N LYS A 81 4.10 16.20 14.79
CA LYS A 81 2.95 17.01 15.23
C LYS A 81 1.89 16.14 15.91
N LEU A 82 1.66 14.95 15.35
CA LEU A 82 0.70 13.98 15.82
C LEU A 82 1.25 13.07 16.94
N GLY A 83 2.52 13.23 17.30
CA GLY A 83 3.32 12.40 18.21
C GLY A 83 3.28 10.89 17.94
N VAL A 84 3.26 10.52 16.66
CA VAL A 84 3.57 9.18 16.17
C VAL A 84 5.09 9.01 16.17
N ARG A 85 5.60 8.00 16.88
CA ARG A 85 7.04 7.79 17.08
C ARG A 85 7.53 6.44 16.57
N SER A 86 6.63 5.48 16.41
CA SER A 86 6.96 4.11 16.05
C SER A 86 5.80 3.41 15.35
N VAL A 87 6.04 2.19 14.89
CA VAL A 87 5.02 1.29 14.32
C VAL A 87 3.88 0.97 15.30
N HIS A 88 4.07 1.19 16.61
CA HIS A 88 3.04 0.96 17.61
C HIS A 88 2.03 2.11 17.74
N ASP A 89 2.27 3.24 17.06
CA ASP A 89 1.47 4.46 17.21
C ASP A 89 0.52 4.72 16.02
N LEU A 90 0.60 3.93 14.95
CA LEU A 90 -0.26 4.09 13.77
C LEU A 90 -0.54 2.78 13.03
N TYR A 91 -1.58 2.76 12.19
CA TYR A 91 -1.81 1.78 11.11
C TYR A 91 -1.48 2.43 9.75
N GLY A 92 -0.24 2.28 9.30
CA GLY A 92 0.28 2.97 8.12
C GLY A 92 1.79 3.20 8.21
N GLY A 93 2.29 4.18 7.46
CA GLY A 93 3.71 4.51 7.41
C GLY A 93 4.01 5.99 7.59
N VAL A 94 5.28 6.25 7.88
CA VAL A 94 5.87 7.57 8.00
C VAL A 94 7.08 7.63 7.08
N VAL A 95 7.18 8.70 6.29
CA VAL A 95 8.28 8.94 5.35
C VAL A 95 9.00 10.26 5.64
N PRO A 96 10.32 10.35 5.39
CA PRO A 96 11.05 11.60 5.57
C PRO A 96 10.71 12.66 4.53
N PHE A 97 10.40 12.23 3.30
CA PHE A 97 10.04 13.12 2.19
C PHE A 97 8.76 12.65 1.51
N PRO A 98 7.81 13.53 1.14
CA PRO A 98 6.53 13.12 0.56
C PRO A 98 6.63 12.21 -0.67
N PHE A 99 7.59 12.44 -1.56
CA PHE A 99 7.75 11.64 -2.78
C PHE A 99 8.08 10.16 -2.49
N VAL A 100 8.65 9.85 -1.31
CA VAL A 100 8.96 8.47 -0.87
C VAL A 100 7.67 7.66 -0.70
N ALA A 101 6.56 8.33 -0.36
CA ALA A 101 5.24 7.73 -0.26
C ALA A 101 4.53 7.58 -1.63
N THR A 102 5.21 7.81 -2.74
CA THR A 102 4.64 7.74 -4.10
C THR A 102 5.28 6.64 -4.93
N LYS A 103 4.78 6.41 -6.16
CA LYS A 103 5.35 5.44 -7.10
C LYS A 103 6.77 5.81 -7.58
N LEU A 104 7.19 7.07 -7.42
CA LEU A 104 8.50 7.54 -7.87
C LEU A 104 9.66 6.79 -7.21
N ILE A 105 9.48 6.37 -5.95
CA ILE A 105 10.50 5.67 -5.18
C ILE A 105 10.97 4.36 -5.82
N ALA A 106 10.15 3.77 -6.68
CA ALA A 106 10.53 2.54 -7.39
C ALA A 106 11.72 2.76 -8.32
N HIS A 107 11.92 3.98 -8.84
CA HIS A 107 12.79 4.20 -9.99
C HIS A 107 13.94 5.17 -9.69
N SER A 108 15.08 4.97 -10.37
CA SER A 108 16.18 5.94 -10.37
C SER A 108 15.87 7.13 -11.28
N LEU A 109 16.69 8.18 -11.25
CA LEU A 109 16.66 9.20 -12.30
C LEU A 109 17.39 8.70 -13.55
N PRO A 110 17.09 9.24 -14.75
CA PRO A 110 17.87 8.94 -15.95
C PRO A 110 19.32 9.45 -15.81
N GLY A 111 20.22 8.89 -16.61
CA GLY A 111 21.62 9.32 -16.64
C GLY A 111 21.75 10.80 -17.02
N GLY A 112 22.50 11.58 -16.24
CA GLY A 112 22.67 13.01 -16.47
C GLY A 112 21.45 13.86 -16.08
N ALA A 113 20.52 13.33 -15.28
CA ALA A 113 19.34 14.05 -14.85
C ALA A 113 19.67 15.42 -14.24
N SER A 114 18.89 16.41 -14.64
CA SER A 114 19.08 17.81 -14.26
C SER A 114 18.26 18.22 -13.03
N ALA A 115 17.20 17.48 -12.70
CA ALA A 115 16.30 17.78 -11.61
C ALA A 115 16.06 16.58 -10.67
N ALA A 116 16.04 16.87 -9.36
CA ALA A 116 15.67 15.93 -8.31
C ALA A 116 15.06 16.70 -7.13
N PRO A 117 14.06 16.14 -6.43
CA PRO A 117 13.52 16.76 -5.22
C PRO A 117 14.55 16.67 -4.07
N PRO A 118 14.49 17.60 -3.09
CA PRO A 118 15.30 17.50 -1.89
C PRO A 118 15.11 16.13 -1.20
N GLY A 119 16.22 15.50 -0.83
CA GLY A 119 16.21 14.18 -0.19
C GLY A 119 16.20 13.00 -1.16
N TRP A 120 16.28 13.22 -2.48
CA TRP A 120 16.38 12.12 -3.44
C TRP A 120 17.62 11.24 -3.19
N SER A 121 17.43 9.91 -3.11
CA SER A 121 18.51 8.95 -2.88
C SER A 121 18.93 8.28 -4.17
N HIS A 122 20.08 8.69 -4.73
CA HIS A 122 20.68 8.01 -5.87
C HIS A 122 21.15 6.59 -5.51
N ALA A 123 21.57 6.38 -4.25
CA ALA A 123 21.98 5.07 -3.75
C ALA A 123 20.82 4.07 -3.76
N LEU A 124 19.61 4.51 -3.38
CA LEU A 124 18.42 3.67 -3.46
C LEU A 124 18.16 3.25 -4.90
N GLY A 125 18.16 4.20 -5.85
CA GLY A 125 17.94 3.89 -7.27
C GLY A 125 18.92 2.86 -7.83
N ALA A 126 20.20 2.94 -7.44
CA ALA A 126 21.19 1.93 -7.81
C ALA A 126 20.93 0.56 -7.15
N ARG A 127 20.50 0.55 -5.89
CA ARG A 127 20.20 -0.68 -5.13
C ARG A 127 18.92 -1.37 -5.62
N SER A 128 17.90 -0.59 -5.98
CA SER A 128 16.59 -1.09 -6.41
C SER A 128 16.51 -1.43 -7.89
N ALA A 129 17.50 -1.06 -8.72
CA ALA A 129 17.46 -1.23 -10.17
C ALA A 129 17.11 -2.66 -10.64
N SER A 130 17.56 -3.69 -9.90
CA SER A 130 17.24 -5.10 -10.20
C SER A 130 15.97 -5.62 -9.50
N LEU A 131 15.35 -4.81 -8.66
CA LEU A 131 14.17 -5.13 -7.85
C LEU A 131 12.88 -4.59 -8.45
N VAL A 132 12.97 -3.60 -9.34
CA VAL A 132 11.83 -2.92 -9.98
C VAL A 132 11.78 -3.22 -11.48
N LEU A 133 10.70 -2.82 -12.15
CA LEU A 133 10.69 -2.84 -13.61
C LEU A 133 11.66 -1.80 -14.19
N PRO A 134 12.21 -2.00 -15.40
CA PRO A 134 12.99 -0.98 -16.07
C PRO A 134 12.21 0.33 -16.16
N GLY A 135 12.75 1.39 -15.55
CA GLY A 135 12.05 2.65 -15.45
C GLY A 135 12.86 3.74 -14.77
N TYR A 136 12.31 4.95 -14.83
CA TYR A 136 12.90 6.17 -14.32
C TYR A 136 11.85 7.06 -13.65
N ALA A 137 12.27 7.83 -12.66
CA ALA A 137 11.56 9.02 -12.22
C ALA A 137 12.10 10.24 -13.00
N ALA A 138 11.24 11.21 -13.29
CA ALA A 138 11.61 12.45 -13.95
C ALA A 138 10.90 13.66 -13.32
N PHE A 139 11.61 14.77 -13.21
CA PHE A 139 11.14 16.04 -12.62
C PHE A 139 11.30 17.23 -13.57
N SER A 140 11.73 16.98 -14.81
CA SER A 140 11.83 17.97 -15.88
C SER A 140 11.45 17.32 -17.21
N ARG A 141 11.10 18.15 -18.21
CA ARG A 141 10.77 17.65 -19.55
C ARG A 141 11.95 16.91 -20.18
N ASP A 142 13.16 17.46 -20.05
CA ASP A 142 14.35 16.87 -20.66
C ASP A 142 14.73 15.53 -20.02
N ASP A 143 14.56 15.40 -18.70
CA ASP A 143 14.74 14.12 -18.01
C ASP A 143 13.66 13.13 -18.44
N ALA A 144 12.40 13.56 -18.59
CA ALA A 144 11.30 12.71 -19.05
C ALA A 144 11.52 12.19 -20.48
N ARG A 145 11.97 13.06 -21.40
CA ARG A 145 12.36 12.67 -22.77
C ARG A 145 13.49 11.66 -22.76
N SER A 146 14.53 11.92 -21.97
CA SER A 146 15.70 11.04 -21.86
C SER A 146 15.30 9.67 -21.32
N ALA A 147 14.44 9.62 -20.30
CA ALA A 147 13.89 8.40 -19.74
C ALA A 147 13.04 7.62 -20.74
N ALA A 148 12.12 8.27 -21.46
CA ALA A 148 11.28 7.59 -22.45
C ALA A 148 12.10 7.04 -23.63
N ARG A 149 13.04 7.83 -24.16
CA ARG A 149 13.96 7.40 -25.24
C ARG A 149 14.79 6.18 -24.84
N ALA A 150 15.27 6.13 -23.60
CA ALA A 150 16.02 4.98 -23.09
C ALA A 150 15.17 3.70 -22.97
N LEU A 151 13.83 3.81 -22.95
CA LEU A 151 12.93 2.68 -22.76
C LEU A 151 12.25 2.22 -24.06
N TRP A 152 12.09 3.08 -25.06
CA TRP A 152 11.38 2.78 -26.31
C TRP A 152 12.01 1.65 -27.14
N ASP A 153 13.32 1.41 -27.01
CA ASP A 153 13.97 0.24 -27.62
C ASP A 153 13.36 -1.09 -27.14
N GLY A 154 12.70 -1.10 -25.96
CA GLY A 154 11.98 -2.24 -25.40
C GLY A 154 10.47 -2.24 -25.66
N GLY A 155 9.96 -1.32 -26.48
CA GLY A 155 8.54 -1.16 -26.79
C GLY A 155 7.88 0.02 -26.07
N ARG A 156 6.56 -0.08 -25.90
CA ARG A 156 5.73 1.00 -25.34
C ARG A 156 6.08 1.27 -23.89
N VAL A 157 5.91 2.52 -23.46
CA VAL A 157 6.27 2.95 -22.10
C VAL A 157 5.05 3.50 -21.38
N ARG A 158 5.00 3.26 -20.08
CA ARG A 158 3.92 3.71 -19.21
C ARG A 158 4.37 4.92 -18.41
N VAL A 159 3.66 6.02 -18.58
CA VAL A 159 3.80 7.22 -17.75
C VAL A 159 2.80 7.13 -16.62
N LYS A 160 3.25 7.35 -15.38
CA LYS A 160 2.42 7.31 -14.18
C LYS A 160 2.56 8.59 -13.38
N ARG A 161 1.42 9.17 -13.01
CA ARG A 161 1.37 10.24 -12.00
C ARG A 161 1.65 9.65 -10.61
N PRO A 162 2.38 10.38 -9.74
CA PRO A 162 2.87 9.87 -8.45
C PRO A 162 1.74 9.46 -7.50
N TYR A 163 0.65 10.23 -7.48
CA TYR A 163 -0.47 10.06 -6.55
C TYR A 163 -1.67 9.29 -7.13
N GLY A 164 -1.55 8.72 -8.34
CA GLY A 164 -2.63 7.93 -8.94
C GLY A 164 -3.01 6.71 -8.09
N ILE A 165 -4.29 6.36 -8.01
CA ILE A 165 -4.79 5.23 -7.22
C ILE A 165 -5.55 4.28 -8.14
N GLY A 166 -5.37 2.97 -7.96
CA GLY A 166 -6.15 1.95 -8.68
C GLY A 166 -6.03 2.02 -10.21
N GLY A 167 -4.86 2.41 -10.72
CA GLY A 167 -4.59 2.57 -12.15
C GLY A 167 -4.92 3.96 -12.74
N ALA A 168 -5.57 4.85 -11.98
CA ALA A 168 -5.85 6.22 -12.44
C ALA A 168 -4.56 7.05 -12.62
N GLY A 169 -4.58 7.96 -13.60
CA GLY A 169 -3.46 8.87 -13.85
C GLY A 169 -2.24 8.19 -14.50
N GLN A 170 -2.47 7.17 -15.31
CA GLN A 170 -1.45 6.48 -16.09
C GLN A 170 -1.79 6.50 -17.57
N ALA A 171 -0.78 6.58 -18.43
CA ALA A 171 -0.93 6.55 -19.88
C ALA A 171 0.12 5.61 -20.50
N LEU A 172 -0.29 4.89 -21.54
CA LEU A 172 0.62 4.12 -22.39
C LEU A 172 0.98 5.01 -23.58
N ILE A 173 2.28 5.18 -23.84
CA ILE A 173 2.79 6.03 -24.91
C ILE A 173 3.82 5.28 -25.76
N GLU A 174 3.88 5.62 -27.04
CA GLU A 174 4.71 4.97 -28.05
C GLU A 174 5.75 5.91 -28.67
N ASN A 175 5.62 7.23 -28.48
CA ASN A 175 6.45 8.23 -29.14
C ASN A 175 6.54 9.56 -28.35
N GLU A 176 7.37 10.47 -28.86
CA GLU A 176 7.65 11.78 -28.22
C GLU A 176 6.45 12.72 -28.24
N ASP A 177 5.63 12.72 -29.29
CA ASP A 177 4.43 13.57 -29.34
C ASP A 177 3.42 13.19 -28.25
N GLU A 178 3.23 11.88 -28.04
CA GLU A 178 2.38 11.37 -26.96
C GLU A 178 2.96 11.67 -25.58
N LEU A 179 4.28 11.62 -25.41
CA LEU A 179 4.94 12.06 -24.18
C LEU A 179 4.65 13.55 -23.92
N GLU A 180 4.88 14.42 -24.90
CA GLU A 180 4.64 15.86 -24.75
C GLU A 180 3.17 16.15 -24.41
N ALA A 181 2.22 15.43 -25.01
CA ALA A 181 0.81 15.56 -24.65
C ALA A 181 0.54 15.22 -23.18
N GLN A 182 1.22 14.22 -22.61
CA GLN A 182 1.12 13.91 -21.17
C GLN A 182 1.77 14.98 -20.30
N LEU A 183 2.92 15.53 -20.71
CA LEU A 183 3.64 16.58 -20.00
C LEU A 183 2.86 17.90 -20.02
N ASP A 184 2.26 18.25 -21.15
CA ASP A 184 1.39 19.43 -21.30
C ASP A 184 0.14 19.32 -20.43
N ALA A 185 -0.49 18.14 -20.40
CA ALA A 185 -1.64 17.88 -19.55
C ALA A 185 -1.31 17.89 -18.04
N LEU A 186 -0.04 17.69 -17.67
CA LEU A 186 0.43 17.80 -16.28
C LEU A 186 0.80 19.25 -15.93
N GLY A 187 1.51 19.93 -16.83
CA GLY A 187 2.08 21.26 -16.63
C GLY A 187 3.44 21.23 -15.90
N ASP A 188 4.33 22.14 -16.29
CA ASP A 188 5.73 22.15 -15.84
C ASP A 188 5.89 22.34 -14.33
N GLU A 189 5.06 23.19 -13.72
CA GLU A 189 5.08 23.41 -12.26
C GLU A 189 4.73 22.12 -11.49
N ALA A 190 3.75 21.36 -11.97
CA ALA A 190 3.37 20.10 -11.35
C ALA A 190 4.43 19.01 -11.61
N LEU A 191 5.01 18.96 -12.80
CA LEU A 191 6.13 18.06 -13.09
C LEU A 191 7.33 18.32 -12.19
N GLN A 192 7.71 19.58 -12.00
CA GLN A 192 8.84 19.94 -11.14
C GLN A 192 8.58 19.61 -9.66
N ARG A 193 7.35 19.81 -9.19
CA ARG A 193 6.98 19.59 -7.79
C ARG A 193 6.76 18.11 -7.48
N ASP A 194 6.00 17.42 -8.32
CA ASP A 194 5.46 16.10 -8.03
C ASP A 194 6.19 14.98 -8.77
N GLY A 195 6.80 15.28 -9.92
CA GLY A 195 7.47 14.31 -10.79
C GLY A 195 6.51 13.35 -11.50
N ILE A 196 7.08 12.48 -12.34
CA ILE A 196 6.40 11.35 -12.97
C ILE A 196 7.29 10.11 -12.94
N SER A 197 6.67 8.93 -12.97
CA SER A 197 7.36 7.67 -13.24
C SER A 197 7.13 7.29 -14.69
N ILE A 198 8.20 6.87 -15.37
CA ILE A 198 8.19 6.36 -16.74
C ILE A 198 8.81 4.96 -16.69
N GLU A 199 8.05 3.94 -17.03
CA GLU A 199 8.50 2.55 -16.91
C GLU A 199 8.10 1.73 -18.14
N ARG A 200 8.79 0.61 -18.34
CA ARG A 200 8.48 -0.33 -19.42
C ARG A 200 7.08 -0.91 -19.26
N HIS A 201 6.30 -0.94 -20.35
CA HIS A 201 5.03 -1.63 -20.37
C HIS A 201 5.22 -3.15 -20.57
N LEU A 202 4.43 -3.94 -19.85
CA LEU A 202 4.33 -5.38 -20.02
C LEU A 202 2.96 -5.71 -20.63
N GLU A 203 2.93 -6.54 -21.68
CA GLU A 203 1.72 -6.85 -22.46
C GLU A 203 0.78 -7.82 -21.73
N ALA A 204 1.37 -8.76 -20.98
CA ALA A 204 0.67 -9.66 -20.08
C ALA A 204 1.38 -9.58 -18.73
N LEU A 205 0.67 -9.14 -17.70
CA LEU A 205 1.23 -9.00 -16.36
C LEU A 205 0.30 -9.63 -15.33
N ASP A 206 0.88 -10.50 -14.52
CA ASP A 206 0.29 -10.88 -13.25
C ASP A 206 0.79 -9.87 -12.21
N THR A 207 -0.15 -9.22 -11.50
CA THR A 207 0.20 -8.37 -10.37
C THR A 207 -0.03 -9.11 -9.07
N PHE A 208 0.98 -9.10 -8.22
CA PHE A 208 0.95 -9.67 -6.89
C PHE A 208 1.06 -8.56 -5.85
N SER A 209 0.35 -8.70 -4.74
CA SER A 209 0.56 -7.89 -3.55
C SER A 209 1.42 -8.68 -2.57
N VAL A 210 2.56 -8.11 -2.14
CA VAL A 210 3.39 -8.67 -1.06
C VAL A 210 3.43 -7.66 0.07
N GLY A 211 3.09 -8.07 1.28
CA GLY A 211 2.98 -7.13 2.38
C GLY A 211 3.19 -7.71 3.76
N GLN A 212 3.23 -6.81 4.73
CA GLN A 212 3.41 -7.09 6.14
C GLN A 212 2.64 -6.09 6.98
N VAL A 213 1.97 -6.57 8.02
CA VAL A 213 1.27 -5.75 9.00
C VAL A 213 1.75 -6.11 10.40
N ALA A 214 2.08 -5.10 11.20
CA ALA A 214 2.39 -5.17 12.61
C ALA A 214 1.29 -4.45 13.40
N LEU A 215 0.58 -5.18 14.26
CA LEU A 215 -0.48 -4.65 15.12
C LEU A 215 -0.37 -5.28 16.51
N ASP A 216 0.05 -4.46 17.48
CA ASP A 216 0.37 -4.89 18.85
C ASP A 216 1.46 -5.99 18.86
N ASP A 217 1.13 -7.18 19.35
CA ASP A 217 1.96 -8.37 19.42
C ASP A 217 1.96 -9.20 18.12
N LEU A 218 1.07 -8.87 17.17
CA LEU A 218 0.96 -9.60 15.91
C LEU A 218 1.80 -8.96 14.81
N VAL A 219 2.61 -9.80 14.17
CA VAL A 219 3.16 -9.55 12.84
C VAL A 219 2.58 -10.59 11.91
N VAL A 220 2.02 -10.14 10.79
CA VAL A 220 1.54 -11.01 9.71
C VAL A 220 2.16 -10.57 8.39
N SER A 221 2.52 -11.52 7.54
CA SER A 221 3.04 -11.25 6.20
C SER A 221 2.23 -12.02 5.18
N TYR A 222 2.13 -11.51 3.96
CA TYR A 222 1.31 -12.13 2.92
C TYR A 222 1.89 -11.96 1.54
N TYR A 223 1.52 -12.86 0.65
CA TYR A 223 1.45 -12.59 -0.78
C TYR A 223 -0.01 -12.71 -1.22
N GLY A 224 -0.35 -12.15 -2.37
CA GLY A 224 -1.65 -12.35 -2.96
C GLY A 224 -1.70 -12.01 -4.43
N VAL A 225 -2.67 -12.59 -5.14
CA VAL A 225 -2.93 -12.30 -6.56
C VAL A 225 -3.91 -11.15 -6.63
N GLN A 226 -3.58 -10.11 -7.38
CA GLN A 226 -4.50 -9.01 -7.65
C GLN A 226 -5.44 -9.35 -8.81
N HIS A 227 -6.65 -8.82 -8.73
CA HIS A 227 -7.67 -8.94 -9.76
C HIS A 227 -8.03 -7.57 -10.29
N LEU A 228 -8.30 -7.50 -11.60
CA LEU A 228 -8.91 -6.33 -12.20
C LEU A 228 -10.44 -6.48 -12.22
N THR A 229 -11.12 -5.35 -12.20
CA THR A 229 -12.55 -5.24 -12.39
C THR A 229 -12.85 -4.09 -13.33
N ARG A 230 -13.97 -4.14 -14.03
CA ARG A 230 -14.40 -3.05 -14.90
C ARG A 230 -15.25 -2.06 -14.09
N ASN A 231 -14.83 -0.81 -14.06
CA ASN A 231 -15.58 0.24 -13.35
C ASN A 231 -16.83 0.70 -14.13
N ASN A 232 -17.65 1.55 -13.51
CA ASN A 232 -18.86 2.11 -14.14
C ASN A 232 -18.60 3.01 -15.37
N HIS A 233 -17.34 3.35 -15.65
CA HIS A 233 -16.92 4.10 -16.85
C HIS A 233 -16.34 3.19 -17.95
N GLY A 234 -16.26 1.88 -17.72
CA GLY A 234 -15.68 0.94 -18.67
C GLY A 234 -14.15 0.91 -18.68
N HIS A 235 -13.48 1.29 -17.59
CA HIS A 235 -12.03 1.12 -17.45
C HIS A 235 -11.73 -0.06 -16.53
N ASP A 236 -10.66 -0.78 -16.83
CA ASP A 236 -10.13 -1.82 -15.95
C ASP A 236 -9.36 -1.16 -14.80
N VAL A 237 -9.78 -1.46 -13.57
CA VAL A 237 -9.23 -0.91 -12.33
C VAL A 237 -8.99 -2.05 -11.34
N TYR A 238 -8.32 -1.76 -10.23
CA TYR A 238 -8.15 -2.75 -9.16
C TYR A 238 -9.50 -3.24 -8.64
N GLY A 239 -9.70 -4.56 -8.66
CA GLY A 239 -10.92 -5.26 -8.25
C GLY A 239 -10.78 -6.05 -6.95
N GLY A 240 -9.59 -6.07 -6.35
CA GLY A 240 -9.31 -6.80 -5.12
C GLY A 240 -8.08 -7.71 -5.22
N SER A 241 -7.84 -8.47 -4.16
CA SER A 241 -6.74 -9.44 -4.07
C SER A 241 -7.17 -10.68 -3.31
N ASP A 242 -6.62 -11.83 -3.68
CA ASP A 242 -6.67 -13.06 -2.90
C ASP A 242 -5.35 -13.25 -2.17
N LEU A 243 -5.37 -13.14 -0.85
CA LEU A 243 -4.19 -13.18 0.01
C LEU A 243 -4.01 -14.56 0.65
N VAL A 244 -2.76 -15.00 0.71
CA VAL A 244 -2.28 -16.06 1.60
C VAL A 244 -1.43 -15.37 2.67
N VAL A 245 -1.93 -15.39 3.90
CA VAL A 245 -1.37 -14.66 5.04
C VAL A 245 -0.79 -15.66 6.04
N VAL A 246 0.42 -15.38 6.52
CA VAL A 246 1.09 -16.15 7.58
C VAL A 246 1.30 -15.28 8.81
N ARG A 247 1.32 -15.91 9.99
CA ARG A 247 1.81 -15.26 11.21
C ARG A 247 3.34 -15.22 11.16
N GLY A 248 3.92 -14.02 11.21
CA GLY A 248 5.36 -13.79 11.19
C GLY A 248 5.83 -12.86 10.08
N GLY A 249 7.16 -12.72 9.98
CA GLY A 249 7.82 -11.84 9.03
C GLY A 249 7.89 -12.39 7.60
N PHE A 250 8.51 -11.63 6.70
CA PHE A 250 8.75 -12.08 5.31
C PHE A 250 9.56 -13.38 5.26
N ASP A 251 10.44 -13.64 6.24
CA ASP A 251 11.21 -14.88 6.34
C ASP A 251 10.34 -16.11 6.61
N VAL A 252 9.16 -15.94 7.23
CA VAL A 252 8.17 -17.01 7.39
C VAL A 252 7.41 -17.21 6.09
N LEU A 253 7.03 -16.11 5.42
CA LEU A 253 6.33 -16.13 4.13
C LEU A 253 7.14 -16.86 3.05
N GLU A 254 8.46 -16.65 3.01
CA GLU A 254 9.36 -17.30 2.05
C GLU A 254 9.49 -18.82 2.23
N ARG A 255 9.11 -19.37 3.38
CA ARG A 255 9.18 -20.82 3.67
C ARG A 255 7.97 -21.59 3.17
N LEU A 256 6.95 -20.90 2.65
CA LEU A 256 5.81 -21.55 2.02
C LEU A 256 6.24 -22.32 0.76
N GLU A 257 5.41 -23.27 0.36
CA GLU A 257 5.53 -23.92 -0.95
C GLU A 257 5.08 -22.92 -2.03
N LEU A 258 6.07 -22.28 -2.68
CA LEU A 258 5.85 -21.20 -3.63
C LEU A 258 6.25 -21.60 -5.05
N THR A 259 5.48 -21.09 -6.03
CA THR A 259 5.90 -21.07 -7.44
C THR A 259 7.17 -20.22 -7.60
N ALA A 260 7.86 -20.37 -8.73
CA ALA A 260 9.05 -19.57 -9.02
C ALA A 260 8.74 -18.06 -9.03
N ASP A 261 7.63 -17.67 -9.66
CA ASP A 261 7.20 -16.26 -9.74
C ASP A 261 6.91 -15.68 -8.37
N LEU A 262 6.13 -16.37 -7.53
CA LEU A 262 5.82 -15.88 -6.17
C LEU A 262 7.07 -15.75 -5.31
N ARG A 263 8.01 -16.70 -5.41
CA ARG A 263 9.30 -16.62 -4.70
C ARG A 263 10.11 -15.40 -5.14
N GLU A 264 10.15 -15.12 -6.44
CA GLU A 264 10.82 -13.94 -6.98
C GLU A 264 10.12 -12.65 -6.53
N CYS A 265 8.79 -12.59 -6.57
CA CYS A 265 8.02 -11.44 -6.12
C CYS A 265 8.29 -11.10 -4.65
N ILE A 266 8.23 -12.12 -3.78
CA ILE A 266 8.46 -11.95 -2.34
C ILE A 266 9.91 -11.49 -2.09
N ALA A 267 10.88 -12.12 -2.75
CA ALA A 267 12.28 -11.73 -2.61
C ALA A 267 12.53 -10.28 -3.03
N LYS A 268 11.97 -9.83 -4.16
CA LYS A 268 12.11 -8.44 -4.64
C LYS A 268 11.41 -7.45 -3.72
N ALA A 269 10.18 -7.74 -3.30
CA ALA A 269 9.44 -6.87 -2.37
C ALA A 269 10.18 -6.72 -1.03
N ARG A 270 10.69 -7.83 -0.46
CA ARG A 270 11.47 -7.80 0.79
C ARG A 270 12.78 -7.04 0.62
N ALA A 271 13.51 -7.26 -0.47
CA ALA A 271 14.75 -6.54 -0.75
C ALA A 271 14.50 -5.04 -0.97
N PHE A 272 13.40 -4.68 -1.63
CA PHE A 272 13.00 -3.30 -1.84
C PHE A 272 12.62 -2.62 -0.52
N ASP A 273 11.84 -3.30 0.33
CA ASP A 273 11.53 -2.83 1.69
C ASP A 273 12.79 -2.55 2.52
N ALA A 274 13.76 -3.48 2.50
CA ALA A 274 15.03 -3.32 3.19
C ALA A 274 15.85 -2.16 2.61
N ALA A 275 15.86 -1.99 1.28
CA ALA A 275 16.53 -0.88 0.61
C ALA A 275 15.98 0.48 1.06
N VAL A 276 14.66 0.63 1.11
CA VAL A 276 13.99 1.84 1.59
C VAL A 276 14.41 2.14 3.03
N GLN A 277 14.40 1.13 3.92
CA GLN A 277 14.82 1.32 5.32
C GLN A 277 16.28 1.76 5.47
N ILE A 278 17.18 1.27 4.61
CA ILE A 278 18.60 1.64 4.62
C ILE A 278 18.80 3.09 4.17
N ASP A 279 18.16 3.46 3.06
CA ASP A 279 18.47 4.70 2.36
C ASP A 279 17.60 5.90 2.83
N TYR A 280 16.49 5.65 3.54
CA TYR A 280 15.61 6.69 4.09
C TYR A 280 15.51 6.63 5.62
N ALA A 281 16.45 7.30 6.29
CA ALA A 281 16.40 7.49 7.73
C ALA A 281 15.08 8.15 8.18
N GLY A 282 14.47 7.60 9.23
CA GLY A 282 13.18 8.04 9.74
C GLY A 282 11.96 7.41 9.06
N PHE A 283 12.16 6.59 8.01
CA PHE A 283 11.10 5.74 7.50
C PHE A 283 10.73 4.64 8.50
N PHE A 284 9.43 4.46 8.75
CA PHE A 284 8.90 3.26 9.40
C PHE A 284 7.43 3.05 9.00
N ALA A 285 6.98 1.80 9.00
CA ALA A 285 5.59 1.47 8.70
C ALA A 285 5.13 0.22 9.43
N SER A 286 3.95 0.33 10.05
CA SER A 286 3.23 -0.79 10.66
C SER A 286 2.39 -1.54 9.64
N ARG A 287 2.04 -0.93 8.50
CA ARG A 287 1.39 -1.61 7.38
C ARG A 287 2.15 -1.34 6.10
N ARG A 288 2.57 -2.41 5.43
CA ARG A 288 3.39 -2.39 4.22
C ARG A 288 2.76 -3.24 3.13
N ASN A 289 2.66 -2.71 1.93
CA ASN A 289 2.24 -3.44 0.75
C ASN A 289 3.07 -2.99 -0.45
N TYR A 290 3.56 -3.95 -1.22
CA TYR A 290 4.29 -3.76 -2.46
C TYR A 290 3.54 -4.47 -3.57
N ASP A 291 3.24 -3.73 -4.64
CA ASP A 291 2.67 -4.33 -5.84
C ASP A 291 3.82 -4.73 -6.76
N VAL A 292 3.86 -6.00 -7.14
CA VAL A 292 4.92 -6.60 -7.93
C VAL A 292 4.30 -7.18 -9.19
N ALA A 293 4.81 -6.80 -10.36
CA ALA A 293 4.39 -7.39 -11.61
C ALA A 293 5.43 -8.40 -12.09
N CYS A 294 4.96 -9.55 -12.58
CA CYS A 294 5.74 -10.40 -13.46
C CYS A 294 5.03 -10.50 -14.82
N GLY A 295 5.78 -10.40 -15.92
CA GLY A 295 5.20 -10.39 -17.26
C GLY A 295 6.26 -10.37 -18.35
N VAL A 296 5.82 -10.20 -19.59
CA VAL A 296 6.72 -10.05 -20.75
C VAL A 296 6.54 -8.70 -21.42
N ASP A 297 7.65 -8.13 -21.91
CA ASP A 297 7.61 -6.95 -22.77
C ASP A 297 7.30 -7.31 -24.23
N ALA A 298 7.24 -6.29 -25.10
CA ALA A 298 6.92 -6.46 -26.52
C ALA A 298 7.94 -7.33 -27.29
N ALA A 299 9.16 -7.47 -26.78
CA ALA A 299 10.20 -8.33 -27.34
C ALA A 299 10.15 -9.77 -26.80
N GLY A 300 9.19 -10.08 -25.92
CA GLY A 300 9.05 -11.38 -25.26
C GLY A 300 10.04 -11.59 -24.11
N VAL A 301 10.73 -10.55 -23.65
CA VAL A 301 11.64 -10.64 -22.51
C VAL A 301 10.83 -10.64 -21.23
N ARG A 302 11.06 -11.64 -20.37
CA ARG A 302 10.42 -11.71 -19.05
C ARG A 302 11.02 -10.67 -18.11
N HIS A 303 10.14 -9.92 -17.46
CA HIS A 303 10.47 -9.00 -16.37
C HIS A 303 9.69 -9.39 -15.13
N CYS A 304 10.31 -9.17 -13.97
CA CYS A 304 9.58 -9.15 -12.71
C CYS A 304 10.15 -8.09 -11.76
N GLY A 305 9.29 -7.26 -11.19
CA GLY A 305 9.72 -6.11 -10.41
C GLY A 305 8.61 -5.40 -9.65
N VAL A 306 8.99 -4.76 -8.55
CA VAL A 306 8.13 -3.86 -7.78
C VAL A 306 7.70 -2.70 -8.67
N LEU A 307 6.38 -2.49 -8.75
CA LEU A 307 5.75 -1.38 -9.45
C LEU A 307 5.62 -0.16 -8.54
N GLU A 308 5.18 -0.40 -7.31
CA GLU A 308 4.86 0.65 -6.34
C GLU A 308 4.72 0.10 -4.93
N GLN A 309 4.66 1.02 -3.96
CA GLN A 309 4.38 0.74 -2.56
C GLN A 309 3.07 1.40 -2.10
N SER A 310 2.49 0.86 -1.04
CA SER A 310 1.41 1.49 -0.27
C SER A 310 1.63 1.29 1.23
N TRP A 311 1.88 2.38 1.96
CA TRP A 311 2.02 2.42 3.42
C TRP A 311 0.86 3.13 4.12
N ARG A 312 -0.36 2.88 3.66
CA ARG A 312 -1.61 3.42 4.21
C ARG A 312 -2.72 2.38 4.14
N VAL A 313 -3.88 2.67 4.72
CA VAL A 313 -5.10 1.88 4.47
C VAL A 313 -5.40 1.86 2.97
N GLY A 314 -5.66 0.67 2.43
CA GLY A 314 -5.85 0.46 0.99
C GLY A 314 -6.65 -0.79 0.66
N GLY A 315 -6.63 -1.20 -0.61
CA GLY A 315 -7.46 -2.29 -1.14
C GLY A 315 -7.29 -3.62 -0.42
N ALA A 316 -6.07 -3.96 0.01
CA ALA A 316 -5.76 -5.19 0.75
C ALA A 316 -6.19 -5.15 2.23
N THR A 317 -6.47 -3.98 2.80
CA THR A 317 -6.67 -3.82 4.25
C THR A 317 -7.86 -4.57 4.82
N GLY A 318 -8.93 -4.80 4.04
CA GLY A 318 -10.02 -5.67 4.47
C GLY A 318 -9.56 -7.10 4.74
N ALA A 319 -8.83 -7.70 3.79
CA ALA A 319 -8.28 -9.05 3.93
C ALA A 319 -7.21 -9.13 5.03
N GLU A 320 -6.35 -8.11 5.16
CA GLU A 320 -5.40 -7.98 6.28
C GLU A 320 -6.13 -8.03 7.63
N THR A 321 -7.21 -7.26 7.76
CA THR A 321 -8.02 -7.18 8.99
C THR A 321 -8.70 -8.50 9.31
N GLY A 322 -9.28 -9.17 8.31
CA GLY A 322 -9.87 -10.50 8.47
C GLY A 322 -8.84 -11.55 8.93
N ALA A 323 -7.63 -11.53 8.37
CA ALA A 323 -6.56 -12.44 8.77
C ALA A 323 -6.09 -12.16 10.20
N LEU A 324 -5.90 -10.89 10.57
CA LEU A 324 -5.53 -10.50 11.93
C LEU A 324 -6.58 -10.98 12.96
N ARG A 325 -7.88 -10.82 12.67
CA ARG A 325 -8.95 -11.34 13.55
C ARG A 325 -8.85 -12.85 13.72
N THR A 326 -8.61 -13.56 12.62
CA THR A 326 -8.51 -15.02 12.63
C THR A 326 -7.31 -15.48 13.46
N PHE A 327 -6.14 -14.87 13.28
CA PHE A 327 -4.95 -15.17 14.08
C PHE A 327 -5.12 -14.79 15.56
N ARG A 328 -5.92 -13.77 15.91
CA ARG A 328 -6.24 -13.47 17.32
C ARG A 328 -7.17 -14.51 17.93
N ALA A 329 -8.19 -14.94 17.20
CA ALA A 329 -9.15 -15.93 17.68
C ALA A 329 -8.54 -17.33 17.77
N ASN A 330 -7.65 -17.67 16.82
CA ASN A 330 -7.05 -19.00 16.69
C ASN A 330 -5.51 -18.88 16.71
N PRO A 331 -4.87 -18.94 17.90
CA PRO A 331 -3.42 -18.84 18.04
C PRO A 331 -2.64 -19.87 17.19
N ASP A 332 -3.18 -21.08 17.06
CA ASP A 332 -2.57 -22.21 16.34
C ASP A 332 -2.75 -22.15 14.82
N ALA A 333 -3.50 -21.17 14.29
CA ALA A 333 -3.59 -20.97 12.85
C ALA A 333 -2.21 -20.60 12.28
N GLY A 334 -1.70 -21.41 11.35
CA GLY A 334 -0.43 -21.16 10.67
C GLY A 334 -0.56 -20.32 9.40
N VAL A 335 -1.69 -20.46 8.69
CA VAL A 335 -1.97 -19.78 7.42
C VAL A 335 -3.45 -19.39 7.40
N VAL A 336 -3.74 -18.19 6.88
CA VAL A 336 -5.09 -17.68 6.63
C VAL A 336 -5.21 -17.29 5.17
N ARG A 337 -6.28 -17.74 4.51
CA ARG A 337 -6.65 -17.25 3.18
C ARG A 337 -7.76 -16.22 3.32
N ALA A 338 -7.53 -15.05 2.75
CA ALA A 338 -8.44 -13.92 2.84
C ALA A 338 -8.50 -13.19 1.51
N SER A 339 -9.68 -12.79 1.09
CA SER A 339 -9.89 -12.12 -0.19
C SER A 339 -10.55 -10.77 0.04
N THR A 340 -10.14 -9.76 -0.71
CA THR A 340 -10.82 -8.46 -0.77
C THR A 340 -11.40 -8.27 -2.17
N ARG A 341 -12.54 -7.60 -2.29
CA ARG A 341 -13.23 -7.34 -3.55
C ARG A 341 -13.75 -5.91 -3.60
N GLU A 342 -13.55 -5.26 -4.73
CA GLU A 342 -14.15 -3.98 -5.12
C GLU A 342 -14.91 -4.21 -6.42
N VAL A 343 -16.24 -4.03 -6.40
CA VAL A 343 -17.12 -4.39 -7.52
C VAL A 343 -18.05 -3.22 -7.81
N TYR A 344 -18.16 -2.86 -9.08
CA TYR A 344 -18.98 -1.75 -9.57
C TYR A 344 -20.32 -2.27 -10.12
N GLY A 345 -21.39 -1.49 -9.96
CA GLY A 345 -22.75 -1.80 -10.43
C GLY A 345 -23.80 -1.92 -9.32
N GLU A 346 -25.09 -1.89 -9.69
CA GLU A 346 -26.23 -1.78 -8.75
C GLU A 346 -26.62 -3.10 -8.07
N ASN A 347 -26.27 -4.24 -8.66
CA ASN A 347 -26.74 -5.56 -8.24
C ASN A 347 -25.60 -6.52 -7.85
N VAL A 348 -24.59 -6.01 -7.14
CA VAL A 348 -23.46 -6.84 -6.68
C VAL A 348 -23.94 -7.87 -5.65
N HIS A 349 -23.84 -9.15 -6.00
CA HIS A 349 -24.01 -10.25 -5.06
C HIS A 349 -22.82 -10.30 -4.10
N VAL A 350 -23.10 -10.15 -2.81
CA VAL A 350 -22.09 -10.31 -1.74
C VAL A 350 -22.23 -11.74 -1.22
N PRO A 351 -21.15 -12.54 -1.27
CA PRO A 351 -21.18 -13.91 -0.77
C PRO A 351 -21.61 -13.99 0.69
N GLU A 352 -22.27 -15.09 1.07
CA GLU A 352 -22.58 -15.37 2.47
C GLU A 352 -21.29 -15.43 3.31
N GLY A 353 -21.32 -14.87 4.52
CA GLY A 353 -20.15 -14.79 5.40
C GLY A 353 -19.12 -13.71 5.03
N ALA A 354 -19.31 -12.98 3.92
CA ALA A 354 -18.46 -11.83 3.60
C ALA A 354 -18.65 -10.68 4.61
N CYS A 355 -17.57 -10.02 4.98
CA CYS A 355 -17.61 -8.78 5.73
C CYS A 355 -17.78 -7.61 4.76
N LEU A 356 -18.95 -6.97 4.80
CA LEU A 356 -19.22 -5.78 4.02
C LEU A 356 -18.45 -4.58 4.58
N VAL A 357 -17.67 -3.92 3.72
CA VAL A 357 -16.90 -2.72 4.08
C VAL A 357 -17.59 -1.46 3.58
N TYR A 358 -18.14 -1.51 2.37
CA TYR A 358 -18.88 -0.40 1.78
C TYR A 358 -19.93 -0.92 0.80
N ARG A 359 -21.10 -0.28 0.77
CA ARG A 359 -22.07 -0.40 -0.32
C ARG A 359 -22.82 0.92 -0.45
N GLY A 360 -22.79 1.50 -1.64
CA GLY A 360 -23.46 2.77 -1.90
C GLY A 360 -23.25 3.25 -3.32
N ILE A 361 -23.71 4.48 -3.57
CA ILE A 361 -23.52 5.19 -4.83
C ILE A 361 -22.55 6.32 -4.54
N ASP A 362 -21.34 6.22 -5.08
CA ASP A 362 -20.35 7.28 -5.02
C ASP A 362 -20.63 8.34 -6.11
N SER A 363 -20.39 9.61 -5.80
CA SER A 363 -20.68 10.71 -6.73
C SER A 363 -19.79 10.70 -7.98
N GLN A 364 -18.61 10.10 -7.91
CA GLN A 364 -17.69 9.95 -9.03
C GLN A 364 -17.72 8.53 -9.57
N ALA A 365 -17.60 7.53 -8.69
CA ALA A 365 -17.46 6.14 -9.08
C ALA A 365 -18.80 5.45 -9.41
N GLY A 366 -19.95 6.03 -9.04
CA GLY A 366 -21.26 5.41 -9.18
C GLY A 366 -21.50 4.28 -8.17
N PRO A 367 -22.46 3.36 -8.45
CA PRO A 367 -22.74 2.21 -7.60
C PRO A 367 -21.51 1.33 -7.39
N ILE A 368 -21.13 1.10 -6.13
CA ILE A 368 -19.95 0.33 -5.77
C ILE A 368 -20.14 -0.42 -4.46
N THR A 369 -19.63 -1.66 -4.42
CA THR A 369 -19.64 -2.54 -3.26
C THR A 369 -18.22 -3.02 -2.97
N LYS A 370 -17.78 -2.90 -1.72
CA LYS A 370 -16.51 -3.41 -1.22
C LYS A 370 -16.74 -4.37 -0.07
N PHE A 371 -16.10 -5.53 -0.11
CA PHE A 371 -16.19 -6.54 0.94
C PHE A 371 -14.91 -7.37 0.99
N TYR A 372 -14.73 -8.11 2.07
CA TYR A 372 -13.71 -9.16 2.15
C TYR A 372 -14.31 -10.47 2.65
N THR A 373 -13.69 -11.58 2.29
CA THR A 373 -14.06 -12.93 2.71
C THR A 373 -12.86 -13.63 3.34
N LEU A 374 -13.15 -14.63 4.17
CA LEU A 374 -12.18 -15.57 4.70
C LEU A 374 -12.52 -16.94 4.15
N ASP A 375 -11.49 -17.72 3.79
CA ASP A 375 -11.69 -19.09 3.35
C ASP A 375 -12.28 -19.94 4.50
N PRO A 376 -13.42 -20.63 4.31
CA PRO A 376 -14.04 -21.46 5.34
C PRO A 376 -13.11 -22.52 5.94
N ASP A 377 -12.17 -23.07 5.16
CA ASP A 377 -11.21 -24.07 5.64
C ASP A 377 -10.19 -23.47 6.63
N THR A 378 -10.03 -22.14 6.60
CA THR A 378 -9.27 -21.40 7.62
C THR A 378 -10.04 -21.34 8.95
N LEU A 379 -11.38 -21.33 8.89
CA LEU A 379 -12.26 -21.23 10.06
C LEU A 379 -12.52 -22.60 10.72
N GLN A 380 -12.46 -23.69 9.96
CA GLN A 380 -12.82 -25.04 10.44
C GLN A 380 -11.76 -25.74 11.32
N ARG A 381 -10.51 -25.25 11.39
CA ARG A 381 -9.52 -25.85 12.31
C ARG A 381 -9.79 -25.54 13.80
N SER A 382 -10.86 -24.83 14.14
CA SER A 382 -11.23 -24.54 15.54
C SER A 382 -12.27 -25.47 16.16
N SER A 383 -12.79 -26.47 15.43
CA SER A 383 -13.86 -27.35 15.96
C SER A 383 -13.47 -28.80 16.24
N ASP A 384 -12.26 -29.23 15.86
CA ASP A 384 -11.75 -30.57 16.16
C ASP A 384 -10.43 -30.50 16.95
N SER A 385 -10.52 -30.23 18.25
CA SER A 385 -9.46 -30.52 19.25
C SER A 385 -10.05 -30.65 20.64
#